data_AF-A0A2A5B8T0-F1
#
_entry.id   AF-A0A2A5B8T0-F1
#
_cell.length_a   1.000
_cell.length_b   1.000
_cell.length_c   1.000
_cell.angle_alpha   90.00
_cell.angle_beta   90.00
_cell.angle_gamma   90.00
#
_symmetry.space_group_name_H-M   'P 1'
#
loop_
_entity.id
_entity.type
_entity.pdbx_description
1 polymer ?
#
loop_
_entity_poly.entity_id
_entity_poly.type
_entity_poly.pdbx_seq_one_letter_code
_entity_poly.pdbx_strand_id
1 'polypeptide(L)'
;MICFFSKKIAISDSEDEKVIQNKLRPKFEIILGKGYFKIIRNRIIGNRGLLRILFPILITKVVVKDNYVNYKTKLDRVGFFIFLMGIGSAILELTVDRSLHPVEYPWFLPVGILIWYLVSITIEVLRIKKLLTNSL
;
A
#
# COMPACT_ATOMS: atom_id res chain seq x y z
N MET A 1 -14.45 0.86 4.97
CA MET A 1 -13.45 1.25 3.95
C MET A 1 -12.31 2.00 4.63
N ILE A 2 -11.22 1.33 5.00
CA ILE A 2 -10.14 1.95 5.80
C ILE A 2 -9.21 2.77 4.89
N CYS A 3 -8.93 4.00 5.30
CA CYS A 3 -8.11 4.97 4.60
C CYS A 3 -6.86 5.21 5.45
N PHE A 4 -5.67 4.89 4.93
CA PHE A 4 -4.47 4.92 5.76
C PHE A 4 -3.84 6.32 5.85
N PHE A 5 -3.89 7.13 4.78
CA PHE A 5 -3.30 8.48 4.78
C PHE A 5 -4.05 9.43 3.85
N SER A 6 -4.20 10.70 4.27
CA SER A 6 -4.63 11.83 3.44
C SER A 6 -3.74 13.04 3.77
N LYS A 7 -3.15 13.66 2.74
CA LYS A 7 -2.33 14.87 2.92
C LYS A 7 -2.56 15.81 1.73
N LYS A 8 -2.63 17.11 2.02
CA LYS A 8 -2.67 18.20 1.06
C LYS A 8 -1.23 18.65 0.75
N ILE A 9 -0.86 18.74 -0.52
CA ILE A 9 0.39 19.35 -1.00
C ILE A 9 -0.01 20.53 -1.88
N ALA A 10 0.48 21.74 -1.59
CA ALA A 10 0.27 22.90 -2.46
C ALA A 10 1.16 22.77 -3.70
N ILE A 11 0.58 22.97 -4.89
CA ILE A 11 1.28 22.99 -6.17
C ILE A 11 1.46 24.46 -6.57
N SER A 12 2.63 24.81 -7.07
CA SER A 12 2.86 26.10 -7.71
C SER A 12 1.99 26.20 -8.98
N ASP A 13 1.29 27.31 -9.14
CA ASP A 13 0.48 27.63 -10.32
C ASP A 13 1.24 27.29 -11.62
N SER A 14 0.60 26.53 -12.52
CA SER A 14 1.00 26.23 -13.93
C SER A 14 1.67 24.89 -14.31
N GLU A 15 1.69 23.83 -13.50
CA GLU A 15 2.03 22.49 -14.05
C GLU A 15 0.79 21.78 -14.62
N ASP A 16 0.65 21.79 -15.95
CA ASP A 16 -0.36 21.05 -16.71
C ASP A 16 -0.46 19.59 -16.23
N GLU A 17 -1.68 19.06 -16.11
CA GLU A 17 -1.95 17.65 -15.75
C GLU A 17 -1.13 16.64 -16.57
N LYS A 18 -0.76 17.01 -17.80
CA LYS A 18 0.10 16.24 -18.71
C LYS A 18 1.57 16.14 -18.23
N VAL A 19 2.10 17.18 -17.59
CA VAL A 19 3.47 17.21 -17.05
C VAL A 19 3.59 16.27 -15.85
N ILE A 20 2.62 16.35 -14.94
CA ILE A 20 2.52 15.45 -13.77
C ILE A 20 2.37 14.00 -14.23
N GLN A 21 1.55 13.74 -15.26
CA GLN A 21 1.44 12.40 -15.86
C GLN A 21 2.76 11.88 -16.43
N ASN A 22 3.49 12.70 -17.18
CA ASN A 22 4.76 12.30 -17.79
C ASN A 22 5.85 12.01 -16.75
N LYS A 23 5.89 12.77 -15.63
CA LYS A 23 6.81 12.50 -14.51
C LYS A 23 6.47 11.18 -13.79
N LEU A 24 5.18 10.84 -13.67
CA LEU A 24 4.72 9.68 -12.89
C LEU A 24 4.63 8.37 -13.71
N ARG A 25 4.35 8.44 -15.02
CA ARG A 25 4.22 7.28 -15.93
C ARG A 25 5.38 6.27 -15.90
N PRO A 26 6.67 6.68 -15.85
CA PRO A 26 7.76 5.69 -15.85
C PRO A 26 7.83 4.87 -14.55
N LYS A 27 7.19 5.32 -13.47
CA LYS A 27 7.28 4.69 -12.15
C LYS A 27 5.96 4.08 -11.67
N PHE A 28 4.85 4.43 -12.33
CA PHE A 28 3.52 4.04 -11.91
C PHE A 28 2.60 3.76 -13.09
N GLU A 29 1.71 2.80 -12.91
CA GLU A 29 0.54 2.63 -13.76
C GLU A 29 -0.50 3.69 -13.37
N ILE A 30 -0.86 4.55 -14.32
CA ILE A 30 -1.80 5.66 -14.11
C ILE A 30 -3.11 5.32 -14.80
N ILE A 31 -4.18 5.21 -14.03
CA ILE A 31 -5.55 5.08 -14.54
C ILE A 31 -6.26 6.42 -14.34
N LEU A 32 -6.70 7.03 -15.44
CA LEU A 32 -7.44 8.29 -15.45
C LEU A 32 -8.90 8.07 -15.04
N GLY A 33 -9.40 8.92 -14.15
CA GLY A 33 -10.82 9.03 -13.83
C GLY A 33 -11.30 10.49 -13.98
N LYS A 34 -12.61 10.72 -13.89
CA LYS A 34 -13.18 12.09 -13.94
C LYS A 34 -12.66 12.92 -12.75
N GLY A 35 -11.67 13.79 -13.01
CA GLY A 35 -11.08 14.69 -12.01
C GLY A 35 -10.14 14.03 -10.97
N TYR A 36 -9.62 12.83 -11.26
CA TYR A 36 -8.62 12.19 -10.39
C TYR A 36 -7.68 11.25 -11.16
N PHE A 37 -6.46 11.10 -10.64
CA PHE A 37 -5.46 10.13 -11.08
C PHE A 37 -5.42 8.96 -10.10
N LYS A 38 -5.62 7.74 -10.58
CA LYS A 38 -5.35 6.54 -9.78
C LYS A 38 -3.96 6.04 -10.13
N ILE A 39 -3.06 6.09 -9.16
CA ILE A 39 -1.67 5.67 -9.27
C ILE A 39 -1.55 4.29 -8.62
N ILE A 40 -1.12 3.32 -9.42
CA ILE A 40 -0.84 1.96 -8.97
C ILE A 40 0.66 1.73 -9.20
N ARG A 41 1.38 1.44 -8.12
CA ARG A 41 2.77 1.01 -8.24
C ARG A 41 2.79 -0.49 -8.47
N ASN A 42 3.41 -0.92 -9.57
CA ASN A 42 3.64 -2.33 -9.82
C ASN A 42 4.65 -2.90 -8.82
N ARG A 43 4.46 -4.17 -8.43
CA ARG A 43 5.38 -4.87 -7.53
C ARG A 43 6.74 -5.00 -8.17
N ILE A 44 7.79 -4.84 -7.37
CA ILE A 44 9.18 -5.08 -7.80
C ILE A 44 9.36 -6.54 -8.27
N ILE A 45 8.69 -7.47 -7.60
CA ILE A 45 8.83 -8.93 -7.82
C ILE A 45 7.83 -9.44 -8.89
N GLY A 46 7.12 -8.54 -9.58
CA GLY A 46 6.14 -8.88 -10.60
C GLY A 46 4.74 -9.22 -10.04
N ASN A 47 3.76 -9.30 -10.93
CA ASN A 47 2.34 -9.47 -10.59
C ASN A 47 1.83 -10.92 -10.73
N ARG A 48 2.70 -11.90 -10.99
CA ARG A 48 2.33 -13.31 -11.26
C ARG A 48 2.75 -14.24 -10.11
N GLY A 49 1.93 -15.27 -9.85
CA GLY A 49 2.23 -16.35 -8.89
C GLY A 49 1.90 -16.04 -7.41
N LEU A 50 2.21 -16.99 -6.53
CA LEU A 50 1.95 -16.90 -5.07
C LEU A 50 2.73 -15.78 -4.38
N LEU A 51 3.85 -15.32 -4.96
CA LEU A 51 4.64 -14.18 -4.47
C LEU A 51 3.83 -12.87 -4.43
N ARG A 52 2.70 -12.80 -5.18
CA ARG A 52 1.71 -11.72 -5.09
C ARG A 52 1.13 -11.55 -3.67
N ILE A 53 1.04 -12.62 -2.90
CA ILE A 53 0.46 -12.63 -1.56
C ILE A 53 1.43 -11.98 -0.56
N LEU A 54 2.73 -12.23 -0.72
CA LEU A 54 3.77 -11.76 0.21
C LEU A 54 3.97 -10.24 0.18
N PHE A 55 3.72 -9.60 -0.97
CA PHE A 55 3.94 -8.16 -1.15
C PHE A 55 2.61 -7.43 -1.39
N PRO A 56 2.16 -6.55 -0.47
CA PRO A 56 0.93 -5.80 -0.64
C PRO A 56 1.02 -4.82 -1.81
N ILE A 57 -0.07 -4.66 -2.57
CA ILE A 57 -0.22 -3.53 -3.52
C ILE A 57 -0.92 -2.39 -2.80
N LEU A 58 -0.34 -1.20 -2.93
CA LEU A 58 -0.96 0.05 -2.52
C LEU A 58 -1.53 0.77 -3.73
N ILE A 59 -2.83 1.06 -3.65
CA ILE A 59 -3.57 1.86 -4.61
C ILE A 59 -3.64 3.27 -4.06
N THR A 60 -3.05 4.23 -4.77
CA THR A 60 -3.07 5.64 -4.37
C THR A 60 -3.98 6.42 -5.30
N LYS A 61 -5.02 7.05 -4.77
CA LYS A 61 -5.84 8.01 -5.51
C LYS A 61 -5.28 9.39 -5.28
N VAL A 62 -5.00 10.12 -6.34
CA VAL A 62 -4.49 11.49 -6.34
C VAL A 62 -5.54 12.37 -6.98
N VAL A 63 -6.02 13.36 -6.23
CA VAL A 63 -6.99 14.35 -6.68
C VAL A 63 -6.27 15.68 -6.71
N VAL A 64 -6.25 16.33 -7.88
CA VAL A 64 -5.73 17.68 -8.05
C VAL A 64 -6.93 18.62 -8.07
N LYS A 65 -7.01 19.56 -7.12
CA LYS A 65 -8.04 20.60 -7.07
C LYS A 65 -7.42 21.90 -6.63
N ASP A 66 -7.65 22.98 -7.37
CA ASP A 66 -7.37 24.37 -6.97
C ASP A 66 -6.00 24.54 -6.30
N ASN A 67 -4.93 24.13 -7.00
CA ASN A 67 -3.53 24.15 -6.51
C ASN A 67 -3.20 23.24 -5.33
N TYR A 68 -4.04 22.26 -5.02
CA TYR A 68 -3.74 21.23 -4.02
C TYR A 68 -3.79 19.82 -4.59
N VAL A 69 -2.76 19.03 -4.31
CA VAL A 69 -2.78 17.58 -4.45
C VAL A 69 -3.26 16.96 -3.14
N ASN A 70 -4.41 16.29 -3.19
CA ASN A 70 -4.83 15.37 -2.14
C ASN A 70 -4.59 13.93 -2.59
N TYR A 71 -3.73 13.20 -1.89
CA TYR A 71 -3.53 11.78 -2.15
C TYR A 71 -4.11 10.92 -1.03
N LYS A 72 -4.70 9.79 -1.42
CA LYS A 72 -5.31 8.80 -0.55
C LYS A 72 -4.79 7.42 -0.90
N THR A 73 -3.95 6.87 -0.03
CA THR A 73 -3.37 5.53 -0.19
C THR A 73 -4.24 4.49 0.51
N LYS A 74 -4.49 3.39 -0.19
CA LYS A 74 -5.24 2.24 0.32
C LYS A 74 -4.56 0.94 -0.07
N LEU A 75 -4.73 -0.07 0.76
CA LEU A 75 -4.34 -1.43 0.43
C LEU A 75 -5.31 -2.02 -0.60
N ASP A 76 -4.80 -2.81 -1.54
CA ASP A 76 -5.64 -3.63 -2.42
C ASP A 76 -6.46 -4.63 -1.60
N ARG A 77 -7.61 -5.08 -2.14
CA ARG A 77 -8.54 -5.99 -1.45
C ARG A 77 -7.85 -7.26 -0.99
N VAL A 78 -6.99 -7.84 -1.83
CA VAL A 78 -6.23 -9.06 -1.50
C VAL A 78 -5.26 -8.79 -0.35
N GLY A 79 -4.53 -7.67 -0.39
CA GLY A 79 -3.60 -7.32 0.69
C GLY A 79 -4.31 -7.03 2.00
N PHE A 80 -5.49 -6.41 1.95
CA PHE A 80 -6.33 -6.17 3.11
C PHE A 80 -6.85 -7.46 3.75
N PHE A 81 -7.27 -8.42 2.92
CA PHE A 81 -7.69 -9.73 3.39
C PHE A 81 -6.55 -10.49 4.09
N ILE A 82 -5.35 -10.50 3.50
CA ILE A 82 -4.15 -11.13 4.09
C ILE A 82 -3.78 -10.45 5.40
N PHE A 83 -3.84 -9.12 5.45
CA PHE A 83 -3.59 -8.37 6.68
C PHE A 83 -4.55 -8.75 7.80
N LEU A 84 -5.85 -8.86 7.52
CA LEU A 84 -6.85 -9.31 8.49
C LEU A 84 -6.60 -10.75 8.94
N MET A 85 -6.30 -11.66 8.00
CA MET A 85 -5.94 -13.04 8.33
C MET A 85 -4.70 -13.09 9.22
N GLY A 86 -3.66 -12.30 8.93
CA GLY A 86 -2.46 -12.22 9.75
C GLY A 86 -2.72 -11.71 11.17
N ILE A 87 -3.59 -10.72 11.33
CA ILE A 87 -4.04 -10.28 12.67
C ILE A 87 -4.76 -11.42 13.40
N GLY A 88 -5.71 -12.08 12.72
CA GLY A 88 -6.45 -13.21 13.31
C GLY A 88 -5.53 -14.35 13.73
N SER A 89 -4.59 -14.75 12.87
CA SER A 89 -3.60 -15.77 13.17
C SER A 89 -2.68 -15.37 14.32
N ALA A 90 -2.23 -14.12 14.40
CA ALA A 90 -1.40 -13.65 15.51
C ALA A 90 -2.18 -13.66 16.84
N ILE A 91 -3.44 -13.23 16.84
CA ILE A 91 -4.29 -13.27 18.05
C ILE A 91 -4.54 -14.72 18.48
N LEU A 92 -4.90 -15.61 17.54
CA LEU A 92 -5.10 -17.03 17.84
C LEU A 92 -3.83 -17.63 18.43
N GLU A 93 -2.68 -17.38 17.81
CA GLU A 93 -1.40 -17.91 18.28
C GLU A 93 -1.03 -17.42 19.68
N LEU A 94 -1.38 -16.17 20.03
CA LEU A 94 -1.14 -15.61 21.36
C LEU A 94 -2.15 -16.08 22.41
N THR A 95 -3.28 -16.66 22.01
CA THR A 95 -4.37 -17.08 22.91
C THR A 95 -4.50 -18.59 23.05
N VAL A 96 -3.95 -19.36 22.10
CA VAL A 96 -3.96 -20.83 22.14
C VAL A 96 -2.93 -21.35 23.14
N ASP A 97 -3.38 -22.23 24.02
CA ASP A 97 -2.50 -23.02 24.86
C ASP A 97 -1.87 -24.16 24.04
N ARG A 98 -0.58 -23.99 23.72
CA ARG A 98 0.20 -24.97 22.97
C ARG A 98 0.45 -26.28 23.71
N SER A 99 0.23 -26.32 25.02
CA SER A 99 0.31 -27.58 25.78
C SER A 99 -0.87 -28.52 25.46
N LEU A 100 -2.03 -27.95 25.13
CA LEU A 100 -3.25 -28.67 24.75
C LEU A 100 -3.35 -28.89 23.23
N HIS A 101 -2.77 -27.98 22.45
CA HIS A 101 -2.76 -28.02 20.99
C HIS A 101 -1.34 -27.83 20.44
N PRO A 102 -0.51 -28.89 20.41
CA PRO A 102 0.86 -28.79 19.94
C PRO A 102 0.90 -28.54 18.43
N VAL A 103 1.75 -27.61 18.01
CA VAL A 103 1.93 -27.23 16.61
C VAL A 103 3.41 -27.28 16.24
N GLU A 104 3.72 -27.74 15.03
CA GLU A 104 5.10 -28.00 14.58
C GLU A 104 5.93 -26.72 14.38
N TYR A 105 5.29 -25.57 14.18
CA TYR A 105 5.97 -24.30 13.95
C TYR A 105 6.15 -23.49 15.25
N PRO A 106 7.18 -22.63 15.35
CA PRO A 106 7.39 -21.79 16.52
C PRO A 106 6.32 -20.69 16.69
N TRP A 107 5.93 -20.40 17.93
CA TRP A 107 4.84 -19.47 18.27
C TRP A 107 5.00 -18.06 17.72
N PHE A 108 6.24 -17.60 17.53
CA PHE A 108 6.52 -16.28 17.00
C PHE A 108 6.36 -16.18 15.48
N LEU A 109 6.19 -17.31 14.76
CA LEU A 109 6.18 -17.31 13.30
C LEU A 109 4.99 -16.54 12.70
N PRO A 110 3.73 -16.73 13.12
CA PRO A 110 2.60 -15.93 12.64
C PRO A 110 2.75 -14.44 12.96
N VAL A 111 3.27 -14.13 14.14
CA VAL A 111 3.55 -12.75 14.59
C VAL A 111 4.65 -12.12 13.71
N GLY A 112 5.71 -12.86 13.42
CA GLY A 112 6.81 -12.43 12.55
C GLY A 112 6.33 -12.14 11.12
N ILE A 113 5.45 -12.98 10.57
CA ILE A 113 4.83 -12.75 9.27
C ILE A 113 3.99 -11.46 9.27
N LEU A 114 3.21 -11.23 10.33
CA LEU A 114 2.41 -10.01 10.46
C LEU A 114 3.30 -8.75 10.54
N ILE A 115 4.36 -8.79 11.35
CA ILE A 115 5.33 -7.69 11.46
C ILE A 115 6.00 -7.44 10.11
N TRP A 116 6.47 -8.48 9.43
CA TRP A 116 7.05 -8.38 8.09
C TRP A 116 6.08 -7.72 7.09
N TYR A 117 4.80 -8.09 7.15
CA TYR A 117 3.77 -7.53 6.29
C TYR A 117 3.55 -6.04 6.58
N LEU A 118 3.49 -5.64 7.85
CA LEU A 118 3.38 -4.24 8.28
C LEU A 118 4.58 -3.40 7.82
N VAL A 119 5.80 -3.93 7.99
CA VAL A 119 7.03 -3.29 7.51
C VAL A 119 6.98 -3.11 5.99
N SER A 120 6.57 -4.15 5.25
CA SER A 120 6.44 -4.08 3.80
C SER A 120 5.43 -3.02 3.35
N ILE A 121 4.26 -2.93 4.00
CA ILE A 121 3.28 -1.86 3.75
C ILE A 121 3.90 -0.49 4.01
N THR A 122 4.58 -0.33 5.15
CA THR A 122 5.16 0.95 5.56
C THR A 122 6.24 1.43 4.59
N ILE A 123 7.15 0.54 4.18
CA ILE A 123 8.17 0.85 3.18
C ILE A 123 7.53 1.30 1.86
N GLU A 124 6.48 0.62 1.41
CA GLU A 124 5.79 0.99 0.18
C GLU A 124 5.05 2.33 0.30
N VAL A 125 4.41 2.63 1.45
CA VAL A 125 3.82 3.95 1.72
C VAL A 125 4.90 5.04 1.68
N LEU A 126 6.04 4.83 2.34
CA LEU A 126 7.14 5.79 2.36
C LEU A 126 7.73 6.03 0.97
N ARG A 127 7.87 4.97 0.16
CA ARG A 127 8.34 5.09 -1.23
C ARG A 127 7.35 5.87 -2.09
N ILE A 128 6.05 5.56 -2.01
CA ILE A 128 5.01 6.32 -2.74
C ILE A 128 5.03 7.78 -2.32
N LYS A 129 5.13 8.07 -1.01
CA LYS A 129 5.20 9.44 -0.49
C LYS A 129 6.44 10.17 -1.01
N LYS A 130 7.62 9.56 -0.94
CA LYS A 130 8.87 10.15 -1.45
C LYS A 130 8.80 10.42 -2.96
N LEU A 131 8.21 9.50 -3.72
CA LEU A 131 8.03 9.67 -5.16
C LEU A 131 7.05 10.79 -5.49
N LEU A 132 5.93 10.89 -4.78
CA LEU A 132 4.97 11.98 -4.96
C LEU A 132 5.59 13.33 -4.62
N THR A 133 6.29 13.47 -3.49
CA THR A 133 6.96 14.73 -3.11
C THR A 133 8.11 15.13 -4.03
N ASN A 134 8.79 14.18 -4.68
CA ASN A 134 9.87 14.50 -5.63
C ASN A 134 9.36 14.78 -7.05
N SER A 135 8.11 14.44 -7.35
CA SER A 135 7.54 14.55 -8.70
C SER A 135 6.51 15.67 -8.83
N LEU A 136 6.01 16.18 -7.70
CA LEU A 136 5.13 17.34 -7.53
C LEU A 136 5.93 18.46 -6.86
#